data_AF-N9S1Y2-F1
#
_entry.id   AF-N9S1Y2-F1
#
_cell.length_a   1.000
_cell.length_b   1.000
_cell.length_c   1.000
_cell.angle_alpha   90.00
_cell.angle_beta   90.00
_cell.angle_gamma   90.00
#
_symmetry.space_group_name_H-M   'P 1'
#
loop_
_entity.id
_entity.type
_entity.pdbx_description
1 polymer ?
#
loop_
_entity_poly.entity_id
_entity_poly.type
_entity_poly.pdbx_seq_one_letter_code
_entity_poly.pdbx_strand_id
1 'polypeptide(L)'
;MANIQTTYIRHGSKVKCPKCQSTDVKAIKTQPKKYPKPTESSTGVNFDDLMNFYNNGYSCKKCGNHFIGYFESDYPLKKTSFIVRFFKFIIKLIIYLLLIYTFIWLFFL
;
A
#
# COMPACT_ATOMS: atom_id res chain seq x y z
N MET A 1 -21.58 9.81 -12.81
CA MET A 1 -20.34 9.46 -12.10
C MET A 1 -20.70 8.45 -11.01
N ALA A 2 -20.35 7.17 -11.18
CA ALA A 2 -20.57 6.19 -10.13
C ALA A 2 -19.59 6.50 -8.99
N ASN A 3 -20.10 6.95 -7.84
CA ASN A 3 -19.29 7.19 -6.66
C ASN A 3 -18.89 5.84 -6.07
N ILE A 4 -17.74 5.31 -6.50
CA ILE A 4 -17.24 4.01 -6.06
C ILE A 4 -16.74 4.18 -4.62
N GLN A 5 -17.41 3.53 -3.67
CA GLN A 5 -17.00 3.57 -2.27
C GLN A 5 -15.74 2.74 -2.06
N THR A 6 -14.84 3.23 -1.21
CA THR A 6 -13.60 2.56 -0.86
C THR A 6 -13.59 2.25 0.64
N THR A 7 -12.92 1.17 1.03
CA THR A 7 -12.73 0.81 2.44
C THR A 7 -11.32 0.26 2.66
N TYR A 8 -10.79 0.45 3.87
CA TYR A 8 -9.49 -0.06 4.27
C TYR A 8 -9.65 -1.33 5.11
N ILE A 9 -8.89 -2.36 4.77
CA ILE A 9 -8.96 -3.68 5.38
C ILE A 9 -7.65 -3.92 6.15
N ARG A 10 -7.76 -4.05 7.47
CA ARG A 10 -6.66 -4.46 8.35
C ARG A 10 -6.26 -5.91 8.06
N HIS A 11 -4.97 -6.19 8.05
CA HIS A 11 -4.47 -7.55 7.88
C HIS A 11 -5.02 -8.47 8.98
N GLY A 12 -5.61 -9.61 8.61
CA GLY A 12 -6.28 -10.53 9.55
C GLY A 12 -7.71 -10.16 9.96
N SER A 13 -8.24 -9.02 9.49
CA SER A 13 -9.63 -8.62 9.75
C SER A 13 -10.59 -9.10 8.64
N LYS A 14 -11.85 -9.36 9.01
CA LYS A 14 -12.90 -9.67 8.04
C LYS A 14 -13.27 -8.41 7.26
N VAL A 15 -13.38 -8.52 5.94
CA VAL A 15 -13.83 -7.42 5.07
C VAL A 15 -15.26 -7.04 5.43
N LYS A 16 -15.52 -5.74 5.62
CA LYS A 16 -16.85 -5.20 5.92
C LYS A 16 -17.31 -4.25 4.81
N CYS A 17 -18.60 -4.32 4.48
CA CYS A 17 -19.20 -3.38 3.55
C CYS A 17 -19.24 -1.96 4.16
N PRO A 18 -18.76 -0.91 3.46
CA PRO A 18 -18.80 0.46 3.99
C PRO A 18 -20.23 1.00 4.16
N LYS A 19 -21.21 0.46 3.42
CA LYS A 19 -22.60 0.93 3.45
C LYS A 19 -23.45 0.33 4.56
N CYS A 20 -23.27 -0.96 4.86
CA CYS A 20 -24.12 -1.69 5.82
C CYS A 20 -23.33 -2.45 6.91
N GLN A 21 -22.01 -2.32 6.92
CA GLN A 21 -21.07 -2.99 7.85
C GLN A 21 -21.14 -4.52 7.88
N SER A 22 -21.91 -5.14 6.98
CA SER A 22 -21.97 -6.59 6.83
C SER A 22 -20.61 -7.18 6.45
N THR A 23 -20.27 -8.31 7.06
CA THR A 23 -19.12 -9.14 6.67
C THR A 23 -19.44 -10.14 5.57
N ASP A 24 -20.71 -10.26 5.17
CA ASP A 24 -21.12 -11.11 4.03
C ASP A 24 -20.87 -10.36 2.72
N VAL A 25 -19.60 -10.38 2.33
CA VAL A 25 -19.07 -9.74 1.12
C VAL A 25 -18.32 -10.78 0.31
N LYS A 26 -18.52 -10.76 -1.00
CA LYS A 26 -17.87 -11.66 -1.96
C LYS A 26 -16.86 -10.86 -2.77
N ALA A 27 -15.62 -11.34 -2.82
CA ALA A 27 -14.62 -10.78 -3.72
C ALA A 27 -15.09 -10.97 -5.17
N ILE A 28 -14.96 -9.93 -5.99
CA ILE A 28 -15.29 -9.97 -7.41
C ILE A 28 -14.17 -10.70 -8.21
N LYS A 29 -13.10 -11.16 -7.52
CA LYS A 29 -11.91 -11.88 -8.04
C LYS A 29 -12.20 -13.03 -9.01
N THR A 30 -13.40 -13.61 -9.02
CA THR A 30 -13.83 -14.48 -10.12
C THR A 30 -14.41 -13.64 -11.27
N GLN A 31 -13.63 -12.74 -11.84
CA GLN A 31 -13.97 -12.26 -13.19
C GLN A 31 -13.65 -13.42 -14.15
N PRO A 32 -14.62 -13.94 -14.90
CA PRO A 32 -14.33 -14.91 -15.95
C PRO A 32 -13.35 -14.27 -16.94
N LYS A 33 -12.57 -15.08 -17.66
CA LYS A 33 -11.71 -14.72 -18.83
C LYS A 33 -12.37 -13.81 -19.89
N LYS A 34 -13.63 -13.43 -19.72
CA LYS A 34 -14.51 -12.70 -20.61
C LYS A 34 -14.39 -11.18 -20.50
N TYR A 35 -13.88 -10.64 -19.40
CA TYR A 35 -13.55 -9.21 -19.32
C TYR A 35 -12.04 -9.05 -19.43
N PRO A 36 -11.52 -8.61 -20.59
CA PRO A 36 -10.11 -8.32 -20.70
C PRO A 36 -9.73 -7.28 -19.66
N LYS A 37 -8.55 -7.43 -19.09
CA LYS A 37 -7.96 -6.42 -18.22
C LYS A 37 -8.02 -5.07 -18.96
N PRO A 38 -8.51 -3.99 -18.33
CA PRO A 38 -8.53 -2.69 -18.98
C PRO A 38 -7.12 -2.34 -19.46
N THR A 39 -6.96 -2.13 -20.76
CA THR A 39 -5.68 -1.72 -21.38
C THR A 39 -5.59 -0.21 -21.58
N GLU A 40 -6.72 0.50 -21.49
CA GLU A 40 -6.82 1.95 -21.71
C GLU A 40 -7.82 2.58 -20.74
N SER A 41 -7.64 3.88 -20.44
CA SER A 41 -8.65 4.68 -19.72
C SER A 41 -9.83 4.91 -20.65
N SER A 42 -11.01 4.37 -20.32
CA SER A 42 -12.23 4.80 -21.00
C SER A 42 -12.59 6.22 -20.55
N THR A 43 -13.13 7.01 -21.48
CA THR A 43 -13.45 8.42 -21.27
C THR A 43 -14.32 8.61 -20.03
N GLY A 44 -13.79 9.27 -19.01
CA GLY A 44 -14.51 9.63 -17.78
C GLY A 44 -14.34 8.69 -16.58
N VAL A 45 -13.50 7.65 -16.65
CA VAL A 45 -13.14 6.81 -15.50
C VAL A 45 -11.61 6.77 -15.36
N ASN A 46 -11.10 7.08 -14.17
CA ASN A 46 -9.68 6.98 -13.89
C ASN A 46 -9.23 5.52 -14.04
N PHE A 47 -8.20 5.30 -14.85
CA PHE A 47 -7.64 3.98 -15.11
C PHE A 47 -7.20 3.28 -13.82
N ASP A 48 -6.64 4.03 -12.87
CA ASP A 48 -6.21 3.52 -11.59
C ASP A 48 -7.38 3.01 -10.74
N ASP A 49 -8.51 3.73 -10.73
CA ASP A 49 -9.72 3.32 -10.02
C ASP A 49 -10.33 2.06 -10.64
N LEU A 50 -10.31 1.97 -11.97
CA LEU A 50 -10.81 0.82 -12.71
C LEU A 50 -9.93 -0.42 -12.48
N MET A 51 -8.60 -0.24 -12.47
CA MET A 51 -7.64 -1.30 -12.19
C MET A 51 -7.73 -1.77 -10.73
N ASN A 52 -7.91 -0.83 -9.79
CA ASN A 52 -8.12 -1.12 -8.38
C ASN A 52 -9.43 -1.87 -8.15
N PHE A 53 -10.51 -1.48 -8.82
CA PHE A 53 -11.78 -2.22 -8.76
C PHE A 53 -11.66 -3.63 -9.34
N TYR A 54 -10.91 -3.80 -10.43
CA TYR A 54 -10.67 -5.10 -11.04
C TYR A 54 -9.94 -6.05 -10.08
N ASN A 55 -8.89 -5.57 -9.41
CA ASN A 55 -8.06 -6.40 -8.53
C ASN A 55 -8.66 -6.59 -7.12
N ASN A 56 -9.30 -5.54 -6.60
CA ASN A 56 -9.68 -5.40 -5.20
C ASN A 56 -11.17 -5.10 -5.00
N GLY A 57 -12.00 -5.37 -6.01
CA GLY A 57 -13.45 -5.18 -5.94
C GLY A 57 -14.16 -6.21 -5.08
N TYR A 58 -15.13 -5.74 -4.28
CA TYR A 58 -16.00 -6.55 -3.45
C TYR A 58 -17.47 -6.20 -3.70
N SER A 59 -18.34 -7.20 -3.58
CA SER A 59 -19.79 -7.05 -3.61
C SER A 59 -20.40 -7.51 -2.31
N CYS A 60 -21.23 -6.68 -1.68
CA CYS A 60 -21.95 -7.04 -0.47
C CYS A 60 -23.27 -7.73 -0.78
N LYS A 61 -23.48 -8.94 -0.25
CA LYS A 61 -24.73 -9.68 -0.46
C LYS A 61 -25.94 -9.09 0.26
N LYS A 62 -25.73 -8.42 1.39
CA LYS A 62 -26.84 -7.85 2.19
C LYS A 62 -27.47 -6.60 1.59
N CYS A 63 -26.67 -5.72 1.00
CA CYS A 63 -27.14 -4.42 0.50
C CYS A 63 -26.87 -4.18 -0.99
N GLY A 64 -26.28 -5.16 -1.69
CA GLY A 64 -25.93 -5.06 -3.11
C GLY A 64 -24.81 -4.06 -3.42
N ASN A 65 -24.17 -3.46 -2.41
CA ASN A 65 -23.17 -2.41 -2.64
C ASN A 65 -21.87 -2.99 -3.22
N HIS A 66 -21.33 -2.31 -4.24
CA HIS A 66 -20.02 -2.59 -4.82
C HIS A 66 -19.00 -1.58 -4.30
N PHE A 67 -17.85 -2.07 -3.84
CA PHE A 67 -16.82 -1.23 -3.23
C PHE A 67 -15.43 -1.81 -3.43
N ILE A 68 -14.40 -0.96 -3.32
CA ILE A 68 -12.99 -1.36 -3.42
C ILE A 68 -12.42 -1.54 -2.01
N GLY A 69 -11.74 -2.65 -1.76
CA GLY A 69 -11.08 -2.92 -0.49
C GLY A 69 -9.56 -2.77 -0.61
N TYR A 70 -8.98 -1.73 -0.02
CA TYR A 70 -7.53 -1.56 0.07
C TYR A 70 -6.99 -2.28 1.30
N PHE A 71 -6.02 -3.17 1.12
CA PHE A 71 -5.36 -3.80 2.26
C PHE A 71 -4.32 -2.84 2.84
N GLU A 72 -4.35 -2.64 4.15
CA GLU A 72 -3.44 -1.73 4.84
C GLU A 72 -1.96 -2.18 4.70
N SER A 73 -1.72 -3.43 4.33
CA SER A 73 -0.40 -3.99 4.01
C SER A 73 0.18 -3.55 2.66
N ASP A 74 -0.62 -2.97 1.76
CA ASP A 74 -0.16 -2.50 0.44
C ASP A 74 0.51 -1.11 0.52
N TYR A 75 0.51 -0.47 1.69
CA TYR A 75 1.47 0.58 1.98
C TYR A 75 2.82 -0.08 2.25
N PRO A 76 3.88 0.22 1.47
CA PRO A 76 5.22 -0.10 1.91
C PRO A 76 5.52 0.84 3.08
N LEU A 77 5.20 0.41 4.31
CA LEU A 77 6.07 0.70 5.43
C LEU A 77 7.39 0.05 5.03
N LYS A 78 8.20 0.84 4.31
CA LYS A 78 9.55 0.51 3.86
C LYS A 78 10.30 0.16 5.13
N LYS A 79 10.22 -1.10 5.55
CA LYS A 79 10.99 -1.64 6.67
C LYS A 79 12.40 -1.27 6.30
N THR A 80 12.98 -0.27 6.99
CA THR A 80 14.36 0.12 6.77
C THR A 80 15.15 -1.16 6.92
N SER A 81 15.60 -1.69 5.78
CA SER A 81 16.27 -2.98 5.72
C SER A 81 17.40 -2.94 6.74
N PHE A 82 17.61 -4.04 7.45
CA PHE A 82 18.71 -4.17 8.41
C PHE A 82 20.02 -3.63 7.84
N ILE A 83 20.22 -3.83 6.53
CA ILE A 83 21.30 -3.30 5.71
C ILE A 83 21.39 -1.76 5.75
N VAL A 84 20.28 -1.04 5.53
CA VAL A 84 20.24 0.44 5.57
C VAL A 84 20.54 0.95 6.98
N ARG A 85 20.05 0.25 8.01
CA ARG A 85 20.34 0.58 9.41
C ARG A 85 21.82 0.37 9.75
N PHE A 86 22.43 -0.68 9.21
CA PHE A 86 23.86 -0.99 9.35
C PHE A 86 24.74 0.03 8.63
N PHE A 87 24.44 0.37 7.37
CA PHE A 87 25.19 1.41 6.64
C PHE A 87 25.16 2.77 7.34
N LYS A 88 24.00 3.16 7.90
CA LYS A 88 23.88 4.41 8.67
C LYS A 88 24.75 4.41 9.94
N PHE A 89 24.95 3.24 10.57
CA PHE A 89 25.85 3.09 11.71
C PHE A 89 27.32 3.23 11.29
N ILE A 90 27.73 2.55 10.22
CA ILE A 90 29.11 2.61 9.69
C ILE A 90 29.49 4.04 9.28
N ILE A 91 28.60 4.76 8.58
CA ILE A 91 28.87 6.16 8.18
C ILE A 91 29.08 7.05 9.41
N LYS A 92 28.25 6.89 10.46
CA LYS A 92 28.43 7.65 11.71
C LYS A 92 29.77 7.34 12.39
N LEU A 93 30.19 6.08 12.40
CA LEU A 93 31.47 5.67 12.97
C LEU A 93 32.65 6.33 12.22
N ILE A 94 32.62 6.34 10.88
CA ILE A 94 33.67 6.94 10.05
C ILE A 94 33.78 8.44 10.33
N ILE A 95 32.65 9.16 10.36
CA ILE A 95 32.63 10.61 10.66
C ILE A 95 33.22 10.87 12.05
N TYR A 96 32.87 10.05 13.04
CA TYR A 96 33.38 10.18 14.39
C TYR A 96 34.91 9.99 14.47
N LEU A 97 35.45 8.99 13.79
CA LEU A 97 36.90 8.76 13.73
C LEU A 97 37.64 9.91 13.05
N LEU A 98 37.06 10.49 11.98
CA LEU A 98 37.63 11.66 11.31
C LEU A 98 37.67 12.88 12.24
N LEU A 99 36.61 13.12 13.02
CA LEU A 99 36.57 14.23 13.98
C LEU A 99 37.60 14.06 15.11
N ILE A 100 37.79 12.83 15.60
CA ILE A 100 38.85 12.54 16.58
C ILE A 100 40.22 12.80 15.97
N TYR A 101 40.45 12.31 14.74
CA TYR A 101 41.73 12.49 14.06
C TYR A 101 42.06 13.97 13.86
N THR A 102 41.10 14.78 13.39
CA THR A 102 41.31 16.23 13.24
C THR A 102 41.54 16.91 14.58
N PHE A 103 40.83 16.51 15.64
CA PHE A 103 41.02 17.06 16.98
C PHE A 103 42.41 16.74 17.56
N ILE A 104 42.87 15.50 17.42
CA ILE A 104 44.23 15.09 17.83
C ILE A 104 45.27 15.85 17.02
N TRP A 105 45.10 15.92 15.69
CA TRP A 105 46.04 16.63 14.83
C TRP A 105 46.16 18.12 15.19
N LEU A 106 45.04 18.79 15.51
CA LEU A 106 45.00 20.18 15.98
C LEU A 106 45.61 20.39 17.37
N PHE A 107 45.65 19.37 18.22
CA PHE A 107 46.18 19.47 19.58
C PHE A 107 47.69 19.23 19.65
N PHE A 108 48.24 18.46 18.71
CA PHE A 108 49.67 18.13 18.62
C PHE A 108 50.44 18.98 17.58
N LEU A 109 49.76 19.94 16.93
CA LEU A 109 50.36 20.98 16.08
C LEU A 109 50.48 22.28 16.88
#